data_AF-A0A0F9A8V6-F1
#
_entry.id   AF-A0A0F9A8V6-F1
#
_cell.length_a   1.000
_cell.length_b   1.000
_cell.length_c   1.000
_cell.angle_alpha   90.00
_cell.angle_beta   90.00
_cell.angle_gamma   90.00
#
_symmetry.space_group_name_H-M   'P 1'
#
loop_
_entity.id
_entity.type
_entity.pdbx_description
1 polymer ?
#
loop_
_entity_poly.entity_id
_entity_poly.type
_entity_poly.pdbx_seq_one_letter_code
_entity_poly.pdbx_strand_id
1 'polypeptide(L)'
;VMTLQGDQEGALHFFEHAMTIDDTDPNLLTDAALIYLSNRQVEQAHRAITAARKLAPDDKNITRLWRRIQLATIAANIHRYLASTPATVKIKLLTAKYKSRLNRLIKTPKLTK
;
A
#
# COMPACT_ATOMS: atom_id res chain seq x y z
N VAL A 1 10.89 -16.06 16.96
CA VAL A 1 10.50 -15.76 15.57
C VAL A 1 10.10 -14.29 15.46
N MET A 2 11.08 -13.40 15.59
CA MET A 2 10.97 -11.93 15.51
C MET A 2 12.11 -11.48 14.60
N THR A 3 11.92 -11.40 13.27
CA THR A 3 13.04 -10.98 12.40
C THR A 3 12.66 -10.14 11.20
N LEU A 4 11.40 -10.03 10.78
CA LEU A 4 11.06 -9.20 9.61
C LEU A 4 10.72 -7.75 9.98
N GLN A 5 9.95 -7.52 11.04
CA GLN A 5 9.54 -6.16 11.42
C GLN A 5 10.69 -5.32 12.02
N GLY A 6 11.52 -5.92 12.87
CA GLY A 6 12.67 -5.22 13.46
C GLY A 6 13.76 -4.88 12.45
N ASP A 7 13.90 -5.69 11.40
CA ASP A 7 14.87 -5.48 10.32
C ASP A 7 14.37 -4.40 9.33
N GLN A 8 13.05 -4.31 9.12
CA GLN A 8 12.42 -3.29 8.29
C GLN A 8 12.49 -1.87 8.88
N GLU A 9 12.32 -1.71 10.20
CA GLU A 9 12.46 -0.41 10.86
C GLU A 9 13.92 0.07 10.90
N GLY A 10 14.86 -0.85 11.16
CA GLY A 10 16.30 -0.58 11.06
C GLY A 10 16.73 -0.19 9.65
N ALA A 11 16.19 -0.86 8.63
CA ALA A 11 16.44 -0.50 7.24
C ALA A 11 15.97 0.92 6.93
N LEU A 12 14.76 1.32 7.36
CA LEU A 12 14.26 2.67 7.13
C LEU A 12 15.18 3.75 7.74
N HIS A 13 15.62 3.54 8.99
CA HIS A 13 16.53 4.46 9.68
C HIS A 13 17.90 4.53 9.01
N PHE A 14 18.42 3.40 8.52
CA PHE A 14 19.67 3.35 7.75
C PHE A 14 19.55 4.15 6.45
N PHE A 15 18.41 4.05 5.75
CA PHE A 15 18.17 4.83 4.53
C PHE A 15 18.00 6.33 4.80
N GLU A 16 17.31 6.72 5.87
CA GLU A 16 17.20 8.12 6.26
C GLU A 16 18.59 8.75 6.49
N HIS A 17 19.49 8.04 7.16
CA HIS A 17 20.88 8.48 7.31
C HIS A 17 21.66 8.45 6.00
N ALA A 18 21.55 7.39 5.19
CA ALA A 18 22.27 7.29 3.93
C ALA A 18 21.88 8.41 2.96
N MET A 19 20.59 8.78 2.91
CA MET A 19 20.11 9.92 2.11
C MET A 19 20.59 11.28 2.62
N THR A 20 21.01 11.41 3.88
CA THR A 20 21.67 12.64 4.37
C THR A 20 23.12 12.76 3.94
N ILE A 21 23.75 11.66 3.52
CA ILE A 21 25.16 11.59 3.14
C ILE A 21 25.30 11.71 1.61
N ASP A 22 24.47 11.00 0.85
CA ASP A 22 24.44 11.08 -0.61
C ASP A 22 23.01 10.82 -1.12
N ASP A 23 22.33 11.88 -1.56
CA ASP A 23 20.98 11.80 -2.11
C ASP A 23 20.97 11.51 -3.63
N THR A 24 22.14 11.28 -4.23
CA THR A 24 22.32 11.15 -5.67
C THR A 24 22.65 9.75 -6.17
N ASP A 25 22.83 8.76 -5.28
CA ASP A 25 23.04 7.37 -5.69
C ASP A 25 21.71 6.71 -6.15
N PRO A 26 21.57 6.35 -7.44
CA PRO A 26 20.37 5.69 -7.95
C PRO A 26 20.11 4.33 -7.29
N ASN A 27 21.16 3.61 -6.88
CA ASN A 27 21.01 2.28 -6.26
C ASN A 27 20.39 2.39 -4.88
N LEU A 28 20.89 3.33 -4.05
CA LEU A 28 20.33 3.62 -2.74
C LEU A 28 18.84 4.00 -2.84
N LEU A 29 18.48 4.83 -3.83
CA LEU A 29 17.09 5.20 -4.08
C LEU A 29 16.23 4.01 -4.54
N THR A 30 16.79 3.04 -5.27
CA THR A 30 16.08 1.81 -5.64
C THR A 30 15.82 0.89 -4.47
N ASP A 31 16.80 0.73 -3.57
CA ASP A 31 16.66 -0.10 -2.38
C ASP A 31 15.65 0.51 -1.41
N ALA A 32 15.69 1.83 -1.22
CA ALA A 32 14.68 2.57 -0.47
C ALA A 32 13.28 2.33 -1.06
N ALA A 33 13.13 2.39 -2.39
CA ALA A 33 11.84 2.13 -3.04
C ALA A 33 11.31 0.72 -2.80
N LEU A 34 12.18 -0.30 -2.76
CA LEU A 34 11.80 -1.68 -2.46
C LEU A 34 11.35 -1.84 -1.01
N ILE A 35 12.05 -1.22 -0.07
CA ILE A 35 11.69 -1.26 1.35
C ILE A 35 10.35 -0.55 1.58
N TYR A 36 10.17 0.66 1.04
CA TYR A 36 8.89 1.36 1.09
C TYR A 36 7.75 0.51 0.50
N LEU A 37 8.01 -0.19 -0.62
CA LEU A 37 7.01 -1.07 -1.21
C LEU A 37 6.69 -2.26 -0.29
N SER A 38 7.69 -2.86 0.36
CA SER A 38 7.51 -3.96 1.32
C SER A 38 6.70 -3.53 2.55
N ASN A 39 6.85 -2.26 2.97
CA ASN A 39 6.12 -1.63 4.06
C ASN A 39 4.73 -1.09 3.65
N ARG A 40 4.27 -1.40 2.43
CA ARG A 40 3.01 -0.89 1.84
C ARG A 40 2.94 0.64 1.75
N GLN A 41 4.06 1.32 1.84
CA GLN A 41 4.22 2.76 1.68
C GLN A 41 4.38 3.10 0.19
N VAL A 42 3.33 2.85 -0.58
CA VAL A 42 3.35 2.87 -2.05
C VAL A 42 3.69 4.26 -2.63
N GLU A 43 3.28 5.34 -1.96
CA GLU A 43 3.57 6.71 -2.39
C GLU A 43 5.06 7.07 -2.20
N GLN A 44 5.66 6.66 -1.09
CA GLN A 44 7.08 6.82 -0.81
C GLN A 44 7.92 6.01 -1.79
N ALA A 45 7.53 4.76 -2.04
CA ALA A 45 8.17 3.88 -3.03
C ALA A 45 8.18 4.52 -4.42
N HIS A 46 7.05 5.09 -4.83
CA HIS A 46 6.89 5.79 -6.12
C HIS A 46 7.82 7.00 -6.25
N ARG A 47 7.94 7.82 -5.19
CA ARG A 47 8.85 8.98 -5.17
C ARG A 47 10.31 8.56 -5.28
N ALA A 48 10.74 7.60 -4.47
CA ALA A 48 12.13 7.12 -4.45
C ALA A 48 12.56 6.54 -5.81
N ILE A 49 11.75 5.65 -6.40
CA ILE A 49 12.08 5.06 -7.71
C ILE A 49 12.01 6.06 -8.86
N THR A 50 11.18 7.11 -8.73
CA THR A 50 11.13 8.19 -9.72
C THR A 50 12.38 9.05 -9.65
N ALA A 51 12.94 9.29 -8.47
CA ALA A 51 14.22 9.97 -8.29
C ALA A 51 15.37 9.13 -8.87
N ALA A 52 15.44 7.84 -8.54
CA ALA A 52 16.44 6.91 -9.10
C ALA A 52 16.47 6.93 -10.63
N ARG A 53 15.28 6.90 -11.27
CA ARG A 53 15.15 6.93 -12.73
C ARG A 53 15.60 8.26 -13.35
N LYS A 54 15.47 9.39 -12.63
CA LYS A 54 15.97 10.68 -13.14
C LYS A 54 17.50 10.71 -13.18
N LEU A 55 18.14 10.07 -12.21
CA LEU A 55 19.59 10.02 -12.08
C LEU A 55 20.22 8.99 -13.02
N ALA A 56 19.53 7.87 -13.27
CA ALA A 56 19.97 6.82 -14.21
C ALA A 56 18.83 6.41 -15.16
N PRO A 57 18.53 7.24 -16.19
CA PRO A 57 17.40 7.01 -17.10
C PRO A 57 17.57 5.78 -18.01
N ASP A 58 18.82 5.43 -18.34
CA ASP A 58 19.13 4.30 -19.24
C ASP A 58 19.27 2.96 -18.50
N ASP A 59 19.17 2.96 -17.17
CA ASP A 59 19.21 1.74 -16.39
C ASP A 59 17.92 0.93 -16.56
N LYS A 60 18.07 -0.25 -17.17
CA LYS A 60 16.97 -1.16 -17.47
C LYS A 60 16.34 -1.77 -16.21
N ASN A 61 17.12 -1.99 -15.15
CA ASN A 61 16.63 -2.52 -13.89
C ASN A 61 15.78 -1.48 -13.16
N ILE A 62 16.28 -0.24 -13.07
CA ILE A 62 15.55 0.89 -12.49
C ILE A 62 14.25 1.14 -13.26
N THR A 63 14.31 1.13 -14.59
CA THR A 63 13.12 1.29 -15.44
C THR A 63 12.11 0.18 -15.23
N ARG A 64 12.55 -1.07 -15.10
CA ARG A 64 11.67 -2.23 -14.83
C ARG A 64 11.01 -2.10 -13.46
N LEU A 65 11.77 -1.73 -12.44
CA LEU A 65 11.26 -1.55 -11.08
C LEU A 65 10.27 -0.38 -11.01
N TRP A 66 10.59 0.75 -11.64
CA TRP A 66 9.70 1.90 -11.76
C TRP A 66 8.34 1.50 -12.34
N ARG A 67 8.31 0.75 -13.45
CA ARG A 67 7.05 0.26 -14.05
C ARG A 67 6.23 -0.60 -13.09
N ARG A 68 6.88 -1.50 -12.34
CA ARG A 68 6.19 -2.35 -11.34
C ARG A 68 5.57 -1.50 -10.23
N ILE A 69 6.31 -0.53 -9.72
CA ILE A 69 5.82 0.38 -8.68
C ILE A 69 4.68 1.26 -9.21
N GLN A 70 4.77 1.80 -10.44
CA GLN A 70 3.68 2.55 -11.07
C GLN A 70 2.37 1.75 -11.09
N LEU A 71 2.43 0.48 -11.52
CA LEU A 71 1.25 -0.38 -11.56
C LEU A 71 0.66 -0.60 -10.16
N ALA A 72 1.51 -0.79 -9.14
CA ALA A 72 1.07 -0.91 -7.76
C ALA A 72 0.40 0.38 -7.25
N THR A 73 0.95 1.55 -7.57
CA THR A 73 0.36 2.86 -7.24
C THR A 73 -1.00 3.05 -7.91
N ILE A 74 -1.11 2.74 -9.20
CA ILE A 74 -2.38 2.83 -9.92
C ILE A 74 -3.43 1.91 -9.31
N ALA A 75 -3.06 0.64 -9.03
CA ALA A 75 -3.96 -0.31 -8.40
C ALA A 75 -4.43 0.16 -7.01
N ALA A 76 -3.52 0.72 -6.19
CA ALA A 76 -3.85 1.28 -4.89
C ALA A 76 -4.80 2.49 -5.00
N ASN A 77 -4.59 3.36 -5.99
CA ASN A 77 -5.44 4.52 -6.24
C ASN A 77 -6.83 4.13 -6.73
N ILE A 78 -6.93 3.17 -7.65
CA ILE A 78 -8.22 2.61 -8.09
C ILE A 78 -8.95 1.98 -6.91
N HIS A 79 -8.25 1.19 -6.09
CA HIS A 79 -8.84 0.58 -4.90
C HIS A 79 -9.38 1.65 -3.94
N ARG A 80 -8.59 2.69 -3.65
CA ARG A 80 -8.97 3.82 -2.80
C ARG A 80 -10.18 4.55 -3.36
N TYR A 81 -10.18 4.86 -4.66
CA TYR A 81 -11.29 5.52 -5.34
C TYR A 81 -12.58 4.69 -5.24
N LEU A 82 -12.53 3.40 -5.60
CA LEU A 82 -13.67 2.49 -5.51
C LEU A 82 -14.19 2.37 -4.08
N ALA A 83 -13.30 2.30 -3.09
CA ALA A 83 -13.67 2.27 -1.68
C ALA A 83 -14.32 3.57 -1.20
N SER A 84 -13.95 4.72 -1.78
CA SER A 84 -14.57 6.02 -1.49
C SER A 84 -15.88 6.29 -2.24
N THR A 85 -16.24 5.46 -3.22
CA THR A 85 -17.48 5.69 -3.97
C THR A 85 -18.71 5.51 -3.07
N PRO A 86 -19.69 6.44 -3.10
CA PRO A 86 -20.90 6.33 -2.30
C PRO A 86 -21.68 5.04 -2.57
N ALA A 87 -21.59 4.48 -3.79
CA ALA A 87 -22.23 3.24 -4.17
C ALA A 87 -21.71 2.03 -3.37
N THR A 88 -20.38 1.88 -3.22
CA THR A 88 -19.81 0.75 -2.46
C THR A 88 -20.11 0.86 -0.97
N VAL A 89 -20.09 2.08 -0.42
CA VAL A 89 -20.51 2.35 0.97
C VAL A 89 -21.99 2.03 1.17
N LYS A 90 -22.85 2.45 0.23
CA LYS A 90 -24.31 2.18 0.27
C LYS A 90 -24.61 0.68 0.20
N ILE A 91 -23.90 -0.07 -0.65
CA ILE A 91 -24.02 -1.54 -0.73
C ILE A 91 -23.60 -2.20 0.59
N LYS A 92 -22.47 -1.78 1.19
CA LYS A 92 -22.03 -2.26 2.52
C LYS A 92 -23.06 -1.96 3.61
N LEU A 93 -23.66 -0.77 3.61
CA LEU A 93 -24.70 -0.40 4.57
C LEU A 93 -25.98 -1.24 4.39
N LEU A 94 -26.42 -1.45 3.15
CA LEU A 94 -27.60 -2.26 2.85
C LEU A 94 -27.41 -3.71 3.29
N THR A 95 -26.26 -4.31 2.98
CA THR A 95 -25.94 -5.68 3.40
C THR A 95 -25.83 -5.81 4.92
N ALA A 96 -25.22 -4.85 5.61
CA ALA A 96 -25.19 -4.80 7.08
C ALA A 96 -26.60 -4.68 7.69
N LYS A 97 -27.45 -3.80 7.13
CA LYS A 97 -28.84 -3.63 7.57
C LYS A 97 -29.66 -4.90 7.37
N TYR A 98 -29.48 -5.57 6.23
CA TYR A 98 -30.15 -6.83 5.93
C TYR A 98 -29.70 -7.96 6.88
N LYS A 99 -28.38 -8.12 7.10
CA LYS A 99 -27.81 -9.10 8.04
C LYS A 99 -28.33 -8.88 9.47
N SER A 100 -28.40 -7.63 9.92
CA SER A 100 -28.95 -7.27 11.23
C SER A 100 -30.42 -7.67 11.37
N ARG A 101 -31.25 -7.39 10.34
CA ARG A 101 -32.66 -7.80 10.30
C ARG A 101 -32.84 -9.32 10.34
N LEU A 102 -32.06 -10.06 9.56
CA LEU A 102 -32.08 -11.53 9.57
C LEU A 102 -31.72 -12.09 10.96
N ASN A 103 -30.63 -11.59 11.57
CA ASN A 103 -30.24 -12.02 12.91
C ASN A 103 -31.33 -11.76 13.95
N ARG A 104 -32.09 -10.66 13.81
CA ARG A 104 -33.21 -10.35 14.70
C ARG A 104 -34.35 -11.35 14.54
N LEU A 105 -34.72 -11.68 13.29
CA LEU A 105 -35.78 -12.65 12.99
C LEU A 105 -35.43 -14.08 13.45
N ILE A 106 -34.16 -14.46 13.33
CA ILE A 106 -33.67 -15.77 13.77
C ILE A 106 -33.65 -15.86 15.30
N LYS A 107 -33.37 -14.75 16.01
CA LYS A 107 -33.30 -14.71 17.47
C LYS A 107 -34.63 -14.43 18.19
N THR A 108 -35.69 -14.01 17.49
CA THR A 108 -37.01 -13.86 18.10
C THR A 108 -37.69 -15.23 18.25
N PRO A 109 -37.95 -15.72 19.47
CA PRO A 109 -38.67 -16.97 19.67
C PRO A 109 -40.09 -16.82 19.12
N LYS A 110 -40.56 -17.80 18.34
CA LYS A 110 -41.95 -17.87 17.91
C LYS A 110 -42.82 -17.99 19.16
N LEU A 111 -43.51 -16.91 19.51
CA LEU A 111 -44.66 -16.97 20.42
C LEU A 111 -45.76 -17.75 19.69
N THR A 112 -45.76 -19.08 19.86
CA THR A 112 -46.91 -19.92 19.55
C THR A 112 -48.05 -19.54 20.47
N LYS A 113 -49.20 -19.24 19.87
CA LYS A 113 -50.48 -18.92 20.52
C LYS A 113 -50.94 -20.02 21.47
#